data_AF-U1GEA7-F1
#
_entry.id   AF-U1GEA7-F1
#
_cell.length_a   1.000
_cell.length_b   1.000
_cell.length_c   1.000
_cell.angle_alpha   90.00
_cell.angle_beta   90.00
_cell.angle_gamma   90.00
#
_symmetry.space_group_name_H-M   'P 1'
#
loop_
_entity.id
_entity.type
_entity.pdbx_description
1 polymer ?
#
loop_
_entity_poly.entity_id
_entity_poly.type
_entity_poly.pdbx_seq_one_letter_code
_entity_poly.pdbx_strand_id
1 'polypeptide(L)'
;MADSTIIKTRCFCGANEYSASTSNSSLPLRRHFCHCNSCRHGSGLLQYTAVDWPSPVPDSNTLTKYAFSKNCDTYFCSTCGAHMFWHTHHPTDYVAVVPGLLENPDSILDITSHIFVGDTIDGGFSDWLASFEGRPLPKWEAEEETSKVLASGWNGSEGQDLAQDLAQDTLRAHCKCGGVDFLIKRPREPEEADKPLDPKEWWVRSKNRYLASNCACNSCRLTSGLELVQWAYVPTPRLANASGERYQFNCSTLKSFKSSENVTRYHCGRCGATIFYWSDSRPQVIDVAAGLLEAPSGARAEGWLDWRMKISYEGDATHGRLLKAFKEGLEDWGKRNGKTYRVLRSPTFRFFVGKDRTCLTVPKCLAKDLSDPLHAMMNNEHMEEAREGRANLEDVEESTFVGFCEFAYTGDYRSRMKDPKPEVQSNNDAPSEEDVVPEKAAAEEEPMAAEPEPAPEPAFDVPIEDTWGGWGHNKKAKKGQKKSNTEHLWDDFKLLTFDDSVRTNEQPALNSDPSISHTPTASLLYHAKMYVFAQKYLIHNLRILALRHLHGCQQNLALTKRDTGDILEILEFTYTNTDRAQSNDDDLRKLIVHYAVCEAKILKRDPDLRGLLEEYGELACDLFYKS
;
A
#
# COMPACT_ATOMS: atom_id res chain seq x y z
N MET A 1 25.10 -11.96 36.86
CA MET A 1 24.82 -10.63 36.26
C MET A 1 23.37 -10.70 35.81
N ALA A 2 22.51 -9.82 36.30
CA ALA A 2 21.09 -9.85 35.93
C ALA A 2 20.99 -9.57 34.43
N ASP A 3 20.35 -10.48 33.70
CA ASP A 3 20.21 -10.40 32.25
C ASP A 3 19.23 -9.27 31.92
N SER A 4 19.67 -8.32 31.08
CA SER A 4 18.96 -7.07 30.81
C SER A 4 18.92 -6.78 29.32
N THR A 5 17.79 -6.28 28.84
CA THR A 5 17.57 -5.91 27.44
C THR A 5 17.59 -4.39 27.31
N ILE A 6 18.27 -3.89 26.28
CA ILE A 6 18.23 -2.46 25.94
C ILE A 6 17.02 -2.22 25.05
N ILE A 7 16.09 -1.38 25.51
CA ILE A 7 14.98 -0.88 24.72
C ILE A 7 15.30 0.53 24.20
N LYS A 8 14.98 0.79 22.93
CA LYS A 8 15.28 2.06 22.24
C LYS A 8 14.02 2.69 21.71
N THR A 9 13.92 4.00 21.80
CA THR A 9 12.81 4.79 21.28
C THR A 9 13.32 5.98 20.46
N ARG A 10 12.67 6.29 19.35
CA ARG A 10 13.00 7.45 18.51
C ARG A 10 11.79 8.07 17.84
N CYS A 11 11.78 9.39 17.75
CA CYS A 11 10.78 10.12 16.96
C CYS A 11 11.13 10.16 15.47
N PHE A 12 10.18 10.59 14.62
CA PHE A 12 10.38 10.68 13.17
C PHE A 12 11.56 11.57 12.76
N CYS A 13 11.68 12.77 13.32
CA CYS A 13 12.70 13.74 12.91
C CYS A 13 14.11 13.45 13.45
N GLY A 14 14.26 12.46 14.35
CA GLY A 14 15.54 12.12 14.97
C GLY A 14 16.04 13.09 16.04
N ALA A 15 15.32 14.19 16.32
CA ALA A 15 15.71 15.14 17.37
C ALA A 15 15.58 14.59 18.81
N ASN A 16 14.91 13.45 18.95
CA ASN A 16 14.75 12.72 20.19
C ASN A 16 14.95 11.22 19.92
N GLU A 17 15.99 10.67 20.52
CA GLU A 17 16.35 9.26 20.51
C GLU A 17 16.90 8.90 21.88
N TYR A 18 16.34 7.86 22.50
CA TYR A 18 16.68 7.46 23.86
C TYR A 18 16.77 5.94 23.96
N SER A 19 17.56 5.47 24.94
CA SER A 19 17.73 4.06 25.24
C SER A 19 17.70 3.86 26.75
N ALA A 20 17.12 2.76 27.21
CA ALA A 20 17.14 2.37 28.61
C ALA A 20 17.29 0.86 28.77
N SER A 21 17.89 0.45 29.89
CA SER A 21 18.07 -0.96 30.24
C SER A 21 16.87 -1.43 31.04
N THR A 22 16.15 -2.42 30.53
CA THR A 22 15.04 -3.08 31.23
C THR A 22 15.46 -4.49 31.67
N SER A 23 14.92 -4.97 32.79
CA SER A 23 15.20 -6.33 33.25
C SER A 23 14.49 -7.34 32.34
N ASN A 24 15.16 -8.46 32.02
CA ASN A 24 14.52 -9.53 31.24
C ASN A 24 13.30 -10.13 31.95
N SER A 25 13.21 -10.06 33.29
CA SER A 25 12.03 -10.50 34.04
C SER A 25 10.82 -9.56 33.93
N SER A 26 11.04 -8.33 33.45
CA SER A 26 9.96 -7.37 33.17
C SER A 26 9.42 -7.50 31.75
N LEU A 27 10.05 -8.32 30.90
CA LEU A 27 9.63 -8.56 29.53
C LEU A 27 8.72 -9.79 29.43
N PRO A 28 7.70 -9.77 28.54
CA PRO A 28 7.27 -8.62 27.73
C PRO A 28 6.58 -7.53 28.58
N LEU A 29 6.70 -6.27 28.16
CA LEU A 29 6.02 -5.14 28.79
C LEU A 29 4.52 -5.23 28.54
N ARG A 30 3.74 -5.20 29.63
CA ARG A 30 2.27 -5.17 29.61
C ARG A 30 1.79 -3.88 28.98
N ARG A 31 0.95 -3.98 27.95
CA ARG A 31 0.37 -2.84 27.21
C ARG A 31 -1.15 -2.90 27.21
N HIS A 32 -1.78 -1.85 27.73
CA HIS A 32 -3.21 -1.59 27.54
C HIS A 32 -3.44 -0.45 26.55
N PHE A 33 -4.61 -0.42 25.92
CA PHE A 33 -5.07 0.71 25.11
C PHE A 33 -6.16 1.49 25.83
N CYS A 34 -5.93 2.77 26.06
CA CYS A 34 -6.90 3.69 26.63
C CYS A 34 -7.71 4.36 25.53
N HIS A 35 -9.04 4.40 25.71
CA HIS A 35 -9.98 4.96 24.74
C HIS A 35 -10.73 6.20 25.23
N CYS A 36 -10.36 6.74 26.40
CA CYS A 36 -11.04 7.90 26.95
C CYS A 36 -10.98 9.10 26.00
N ASN A 37 -11.99 9.98 26.08
CA ASN A 37 -12.07 11.15 25.19
C ASN A 37 -10.85 12.06 25.34
N SER A 38 -10.32 12.22 26.56
CA SER A 38 -9.08 12.97 26.78
C SER A 38 -7.90 12.39 26.00
N CYS A 39 -7.73 11.06 25.97
CA CYS A 39 -6.66 10.41 25.24
C CYS A 39 -6.87 10.55 23.73
N ARG A 40 -8.11 10.37 23.24
CA ARG A 40 -8.46 10.53 21.83
C ARG A 40 -8.16 11.93 21.30
N HIS A 41 -8.69 12.96 21.97
CA HIS A 41 -8.45 14.35 21.59
C HIS A 41 -7.01 14.81 21.88
N GLY A 42 -6.32 14.15 22.81
CA GLY A 42 -4.94 14.45 23.19
C GLY A 42 -3.92 13.92 22.19
N SER A 43 -4.15 12.74 21.64
CA SER A 43 -3.28 12.09 20.64
C SER A 43 -3.70 12.40 19.20
N GLY A 44 -4.99 12.69 18.99
CA GLY A 44 -5.62 12.76 17.67
C GLY A 44 -6.04 11.40 17.11
N LEU A 45 -5.81 10.29 17.83
CA LEU A 45 -6.13 8.93 17.37
C LEU A 45 -7.25 8.30 18.21
N LEU A 46 -7.82 7.18 17.75
CA LEU A 46 -8.92 6.52 18.47
C LEU A 46 -8.49 5.80 19.74
N GLN A 47 -7.20 5.79 20.03
CA GLN A 47 -6.61 5.18 21.22
C GLN A 47 -5.36 5.94 21.66
N TYR A 48 -4.95 5.70 22.90
CA TYR A 48 -3.62 6.04 23.40
C TYR A 48 -3.07 4.91 24.25
N THR A 49 -1.74 4.81 24.35
CA THR A 49 -1.07 3.77 25.13
C THR A 49 0.33 4.22 25.50
N ALA A 50 0.82 3.71 26.63
CA ALA A 50 2.20 3.85 27.06
C ALA A 50 2.58 2.58 27.84
N VAL A 51 3.87 2.26 27.87
CA VAL A 51 4.41 1.09 28.58
C VAL A 51 5.58 1.51 29.46
N ASP A 52 5.86 0.74 30.50
CA ASP A 52 6.88 1.07 31.50
C ASP A 52 8.21 1.49 30.88
N TRP A 53 8.73 2.64 31.32
CA TRP A 53 10.04 3.13 30.95
C TRP A 53 10.91 3.19 32.21
N PRO A 54 12.04 2.46 32.27
CA PRO A 54 12.79 2.25 33.52
C PRO A 54 13.69 3.45 33.89
N SER A 55 13.44 4.63 33.33
CA SER A 55 14.25 5.83 33.56
C SER A 55 13.37 7.07 33.67
N PRO A 56 13.85 8.16 34.29
CA PRO A 56 13.14 9.43 34.27
C PRO A 56 12.91 9.93 32.84
N VAL A 57 11.93 10.80 32.65
CA VAL A 57 11.76 11.52 31.38
C VAL A 57 13.02 12.34 31.11
N PRO A 58 13.62 12.26 29.91
CA PRO A 58 14.80 13.04 29.57
C PRO A 58 14.54 14.54 29.66
N ASP A 59 15.47 15.28 30.28
CA ASP A 59 15.44 16.75 30.26
C ASP A 59 15.98 17.24 28.92
N SER A 60 15.09 17.70 28.04
CA SER A 60 15.41 18.12 26.68
C SER A 60 14.52 19.27 26.23
N ASN A 61 15.13 20.28 25.59
CA ASN A 61 14.39 21.39 24.96
C ASN A 61 13.66 20.99 23.67
N THR A 62 13.93 19.79 23.13
CA THR A 62 13.24 19.24 21.95
C THR A 62 12.02 18.38 22.33
N LEU A 63 11.73 18.23 23.63
CA LEU A 63 10.49 17.66 24.17
C LEU A 63 9.59 18.77 24.71
N THR A 64 8.35 18.81 24.26
CA THR A 64 7.31 19.67 24.84
C THR A 64 6.54 18.88 25.88
N LYS A 65 6.51 19.40 27.11
CA LYS A 65 5.66 18.93 28.20
C LYS A 65 4.26 19.52 28.09
N TYR A 66 3.23 18.69 28.26
CA TYR A 66 1.84 19.10 28.39
C TYR A 66 1.22 18.51 29.65
N ALA A 67 0.71 19.39 30.51
CA ALA A 67 -0.06 19.00 31.69
C ALA A 67 -1.39 18.39 31.26
N PHE A 68 -1.42 17.06 31.13
CA PHE A 68 -2.55 16.33 30.58
C PHE A 68 -3.71 16.27 31.57
N SER A 69 -3.39 16.16 32.86
CA SER A 69 -4.30 16.29 33.98
C SER A 69 -3.54 16.85 35.20
N LYS A 70 -4.23 16.99 36.35
CA LYS A 70 -3.58 17.32 37.62
C LYS A 70 -2.56 16.27 38.10
N ASN A 71 -2.67 15.03 37.61
CA ASN A 71 -1.86 13.89 38.08
C ASN A 71 -0.86 13.39 37.04
N CYS A 72 -0.97 13.81 35.78
CA CYS A 72 -0.18 13.25 34.70
C CYS A 72 0.22 14.30 33.67
N ASP A 73 1.43 14.13 33.14
CA ASP A 73 2.01 14.87 32.04
C ASP A 73 2.25 13.97 30.83
N THR A 74 2.11 14.54 29.63
CA THR A 74 2.56 13.92 28.38
C THR A 74 3.71 14.71 27.78
N TYR A 75 4.63 14.01 27.11
CA TYR A 75 5.78 14.59 26.46
C TYR A 75 5.80 14.17 24.99
N PHE A 76 5.95 15.14 24.09
CA PHE A 76 5.99 14.92 22.66
C PHE A 76 7.11 15.72 22.00
N CYS A 77 7.59 15.27 20.84
CA CYS A 77 8.63 15.98 20.11
C CYS A 77 8.12 17.34 19.62
N SER A 78 8.83 18.41 19.98
CA SER A 78 8.48 19.80 19.63
C SER A 78 8.48 20.08 18.12
N THR A 79 9.16 19.23 17.33
CA THR A 79 9.33 19.37 15.88
C THR A 79 8.32 18.54 15.10
N CYS A 80 8.24 17.24 15.37
CA CYS A 80 7.42 16.32 14.57
C CYS A 80 6.10 15.90 15.24
N GLY A 81 5.84 16.33 16.49
CA GLY A 81 4.60 16.03 17.21
C GLY A 81 4.51 14.63 17.83
N ALA A 82 5.53 13.78 17.64
CA ALA A 82 5.49 12.40 18.10
C ALA A 82 5.36 12.31 19.62
N HIS A 83 4.31 11.66 20.12
CA HIS A 83 4.16 11.38 21.54
C HIS A 83 5.23 10.38 21.98
N MET A 84 6.00 10.71 23.01
CA MET A 84 7.16 9.93 23.44
C MET A 84 7.04 9.37 24.84
N PHE A 85 6.63 10.20 25.81
CA PHE A 85 6.55 9.77 27.20
C PHE A 85 5.24 10.20 27.86
N TRP A 86 4.88 9.44 28.88
CA TRP A 86 3.83 9.73 29.83
C TRP A 86 4.43 9.68 31.23
N HIS A 87 4.12 10.65 32.07
CA HIS A 87 4.56 10.68 33.46
C HIS A 87 3.33 10.84 34.34
N THR A 88 3.04 9.83 35.15
CA THR A 88 2.06 9.92 36.23
C THR A 88 2.82 10.28 37.51
N HIS A 89 2.37 11.32 38.22
CA HIS A 89 2.95 11.71 39.52
C HIS A 89 2.08 11.27 40.71
N HIS A 90 0.84 10.83 40.45
CA HIS A 90 -0.09 10.34 41.46
C HIS A 90 -1.04 9.27 40.88
N PRO A 91 -1.33 8.16 41.61
CA PRO A 91 -0.88 7.84 42.98
C PRO A 91 0.56 7.34 43.06
N THR A 92 1.17 7.03 41.93
CA THR A 92 2.55 6.57 41.81
C THR A 92 3.37 7.57 41.01
N ASP A 93 4.68 7.58 41.26
CA ASP A 93 5.65 8.23 40.39
C ASP A 93 6.08 7.21 39.32
N TYR A 94 5.50 7.32 38.13
CA TYR A 94 5.58 6.31 37.07
C TYR A 94 5.82 6.96 35.71
N VAL A 95 6.89 6.53 35.04
CA VAL A 95 7.25 6.98 33.70
C VAL A 95 7.00 5.85 32.70
N ALA A 96 6.37 6.20 31.59
CA ALA A 96 6.10 5.30 30.49
C ALA A 96 6.51 5.91 29.17
N VAL A 97 6.82 5.05 28.21
CA VAL A 97 7.16 5.38 26.83
C VAL A 97 6.02 4.97 25.90
N VAL A 98 5.77 5.77 24.85
CA VAL A 98 4.75 5.43 23.86
C VAL A 98 5.31 4.38 22.89
N PRO A 99 4.68 3.20 22.79
CA PRO A 99 5.32 2.02 22.21
C PRO A 99 5.50 2.04 20.69
N GLY A 100 4.77 2.88 19.95
CA GLY A 100 4.98 2.98 18.50
C GLY A 100 6.35 3.55 18.12
N LEU A 101 7.05 4.19 19.06
CA LEU A 101 8.41 4.68 18.84
C LEU A 101 9.50 3.67 19.21
N LEU A 102 9.12 2.55 19.85
CA LEU A 102 10.06 1.51 20.24
C LEU A 102 10.56 0.71 19.04
N GLU A 103 11.84 0.33 19.09
CA GLU A 103 12.42 -0.65 18.16
C GLU A 103 12.04 -2.08 18.56
N ASN A 104 11.83 -2.95 17.57
CA ASN A 104 11.52 -4.37 17.73
C ASN A 104 10.34 -4.67 18.70
N PRO A 105 9.17 -4.02 18.52
CA PRO A 105 8.05 -4.14 19.45
C PRO A 105 7.53 -5.59 19.62
N ASP A 106 7.64 -6.43 18.59
CA ASP A 106 7.17 -7.82 18.63
C ASP A 106 7.86 -8.68 19.70
N SER A 107 9.10 -8.37 20.08
CA SER A 107 9.85 -9.15 21.09
C SER A 107 9.71 -8.59 22.51
N ILE A 108 9.17 -7.39 22.68
CA ILE A 108 9.17 -6.69 23.97
C ILE A 108 7.78 -6.30 24.46
N LEU A 109 6.73 -6.39 23.64
CA LEU A 109 5.37 -5.98 24.02
C LEU A 109 4.39 -7.16 24.11
N ASP A 110 3.46 -7.04 25.05
CA ASP A 110 2.30 -7.91 25.16
C ASP A 110 1.02 -7.09 25.39
N ILE A 111 0.01 -7.28 24.53
CA ILE A 111 -1.20 -6.44 24.52
C ILE A 111 -2.25 -7.05 25.43
N THR A 112 -2.51 -6.50 26.61
CA THR A 112 -3.31 -7.20 27.62
C THR A 112 -4.78 -6.82 27.66
N SER A 113 -5.15 -5.58 27.33
CA SER A 113 -6.51 -5.10 27.58
C SER A 113 -6.84 -3.77 26.89
N HIS A 114 -8.12 -3.42 26.95
CA HIS A 114 -8.64 -2.09 26.63
C HIS A 114 -9.25 -1.45 27.88
N ILE A 115 -8.98 -0.17 28.11
CA ILE A 115 -9.48 0.58 29.27
C ILE A 115 -10.20 1.85 28.82
N PHE A 116 -11.13 2.34 29.64
CA PHE A 116 -11.99 3.48 29.34
C PHE A 116 -12.76 3.32 28.02
N VAL A 117 -13.23 2.10 27.74
CA VAL A 117 -14.00 1.82 26.52
C VAL A 117 -15.38 2.49 26.57
N GLY A 118 -15.94 2.71 27.77
CA GLY A 118 -17.25 3.36 27.95
C GLY A 118 -17.34 4.73 27.28
N ASP A 119 -16.27 5.53 27.34
CA ASP A 119 -16.16 6.86 26.72
C ASP A 119 -16.33 6.85 25.19
N THR A 120 -16.06 5.70 24.55
CA THR A 120 -16.15 5.60 23.08
C THR A 120 -17.57 5.57 22.59
N ILE A 121 -18.51 5.12 23.43
CA ILE A 121 -19.94 4.92 23.13
C ILE A 121 -20.19 3.80 22.10
N ASP A 122 -19.38 3.69 21.05
CA ASP A 122 -19.52 2.72 19.96
C ASP A 122 -18.53 1.54 20.05
N GLY A 123 -17.69 1.50 21.09
CA GLY A 123 -16.62 0.52 21.27
C GLY A 123 -15.28 0.94 20.64
N GLY A 124 -15.25 2.03 19.88
CA GLY A 124 -14.05 2.65 19.32
C GLY A 124 -13.12 1.68 18.60
N PHE A 125 -11.82 1.84 18.85
CA PHE A 125 -10.75 0.97 18.33
C PHE A 125 -10.76 -0.44 18.97
N SER A 126 -11.33 -0.60 20.17
CA SER A 126 -11.34 -1.89 20.90
C SER A 126 -12.09 -2.99 20.16
N ASP A 127 -13.00 -2.61 19.27
CA ASP A 127 -13.78 -3.55 18.46
C ASP A 127 -13.01 -4.07 17.25
N TRP A 128 -12.00 -3.33 16.79
CA TRP A 128 -11.09 -3.73 15.72
C TRP A 128 -9.88 -4.53 16.24
N LEU A 129 -9.60 -4.46 17.54
CA LEU A 129 -8.58 -5.27 18.22
C LEU A 129 -9.21 -6.11 19.33
N ALA A 130 -10.19 -6.96 19.01
CA ALA A 130 -10.94 -7.70 20.02
C ALA A 130 -10.13 -8.83 20.71
N SER A 131 -9.09 -9.32 20.06
CA SER A 131 -8.21 -10.38 20.54
C SER A 131 -6.77 -10.08 20.15
N PHE A 132 -5.83 -10.72 20.83
CA PHE A 132 -4.41 -10.69 20.49
C PHE A 132 -3.87 -12.10 20.67
N GLU A 133 -3.22 -12.68 19.66
CA GLU A 133 -2.67 -14.05 19.74
C GLU A 133 -3.66 -15.12 20.22
N GLY A 134 -4.91 -15.04 19.74
CA GLY A 134 -5.96 -16.00 20.07
C GLY A 134 -6.60 -15.82 21.45
N ARG A 135 -6.07 -14.93 22.31
CA ARG A 135 -6.72 -14.57 23.58
C ARG A 135 -7.65 -13.36 23.42
N PRO A 136 -8.91 -13.41 23.87
CA PRO A 136 -9.78 -12.23 23.93
C PRO A 136 -9.18 -11.15 24.83
N LEU A 137 -9.26 -9.90 24.39
CA LEU A 137 -8.84 -8.76 25.21
C LEU A 137 -10.01 -8.28 26.07
N PRO A 138 -9.87 -8.23 27.42
CA PRO A 138 -10.87 -7.63 28.27
C PRO A 138 -11.05 -6.15 27.93
N LYS A 139 -12.32 -5.72 27.85
CA LYS A 139 -12.75 -4.35 27.56
C LYS A 139 -13.31 -3.73 28.83
N TRP A 140 -12.47 -3.04 29.58
CA TRP A 140 -12.89 -2.35 30.80
C TRP A 140 -13.66 -1.08 30.46
N GLU A 141 -14.83 -0.90 31.08
CA GLU A 141 -15.65 0.30 30.90
C GLU A 141 -14.89 1.56 31.28
N ALA A 142 -14.12 1.50 32.37
CA ALA A 142 -13.24 2.55 32.86
C ALA A 142 -11.87 1.96 33.23
N GLU A 143 -11.49 1.98 34.51
CA GLU A 143 -10.22 1.47 35.00
C GLU A 143 -10.11 -0.06 34.92
N GLU A 144 -8.90 -0.55 34.65
CA GLU A 144 -8.58 -1.98 34.61
C GLU A 144 -8.77 -2.63 35.98
N GLU A 145 -9.27 -3.87 36.01
CA GLU A 145 -9.44 -4.73 37.19
C GLU A 145 -10.44 -4.20 38.25
N THR A 146 -10.89 -2.96 38.16
CA THR A 146 -11.83 -2.33 39.11
C THR A 146 -13.19 -2.02 38.50
N SER A 147 -13.26 -1.73 37.20
CA SER A 147 -14.51 -1.42 36.51
C SER A 147 -15.19 -2.65 35.90
N LYS A 148 -16.41 -2.49 35.38
CA LYS A 148 -17.12 -3.57 34.69
C LYS A 148 -16.40 -3.95 33.39
N VAL A 149 -16.25 -5.25 33.14
CA VAL A 149 -15.84 -5.76 31.82
C VAL A 149 -17.05 -5.76 30.89
N LEU A 150 -16.90 -5.08 29.76
CA LEU A 150 -17.90 -5.00 28.70
C LEU A 150 -17.87 -6.26 27.84
N ALA A 151 -19.05 -6.66 27.35
CA ALA A 151 -19.19 -7.83 26.48
C ALA A 151 -18.48 -7.63 25.14
N SER A 152 -18.18 -8.74 24.46
CA SER A 152 -17.68 -8.67 23.08
C SER A 152 -18.74 -8.05 22.16
N GLY A 153 -18.32 -7.10 21.31
CA GLY A 153 -19.22 -6.32 20.47
C GLY A 153 -20.14 -5.37 21.23
N TRP A 154 -19.78 -5.01 22.48
CA TRP A 154 -20.51 -4.00 23.24
C TRP A 154 -20.63 -2.71 22.43
N ASN A 155 -21.86 -2.23 22.37
CA ASN A 155 -22.24 -0.90 21.95
C ASN A 155 -22.98 -0.23 23.12
N GLY A 156 -22.69 1.03 23.37
CA GLY A 156 -23.43 1.82 24.35
C GLY A 156 -24.91 1.83 23.95
N SER A 157 -25.79 1.43 24.85
CA SER A 157 -27.24 1.30 24.62
C SER A 157 -27.94 2.62 24.22
N GLU A 158 -27.24 3.75 24.36
CA GLU A 158 -27.71 5.10 24.02
C GLU A 158 -26.96 5.70 22.80
N GLY A 159 -26.10 4.91 22.14
CA GLY A 159 -24.89 5.42 21.49
C GLY A 159 -24.78 5.34 19.98
N GLN A 160 -25.81 4.88 19.28
CA GLN A 160 -25.84 4.90 17.83
C GLN A 160 -27.01 5.75 17.36
N ASP A 161 -27.07 7.00 17.79
CA ASP A 161 -27.94 7.95 17.10
C ASP A 161 -27.30 8.35 15.75
N LEU A 162 -27.12 7.35 14.89
CA LEU A 162 -26.78 7.51 13.48
C LEU A 162 -27.78 8.47 12.82
N ALA A 163 -29.03 8.51 13.30
CA ALA A 163 -30.02 9.45 12.81
C ALA A 163 -29.69 10.90 13.22
N GLN A 164 -29.22 11.14 14.46
CA GLN A 164 -28.74 12.45 14.91
C GLN A 164 -27.46 12.87 14.20
N ASP A 165 -26.51 11.95 14.00
CA ASP A 165 -25.35 12.21 13.15
C ASP A 165 -25.83 12.67 11.76
N LEU A 166 -26.71 11.89 11.13
CA LEU A 166 -27.25 12.16 9.79
C LEU A 166 -28.08 13.45 9.70
N ALA A 167 -28.65 13.91 10.82
CA ALA A 167 -29.37 15.18 10.91
C ALA A 167 -28.44 16.40 11.04
N GLN A 168 -27.15 16.19 11.33
CA GLN A 168 -26.17 17.27 11.41
C GLN A 168 -25.49 17.52 10.05
N ASP A 169 -25.35 18.81 9.72
CA ASP A 169 -24.62 19.28 8.53
C ASP A 169 -23.16 19.63 8.80
N THR A 170 -22.78 19.73 10.08
CA THR A 170 -21.39 19.94 10.51
C THR A 170 -20.99 19.02 11.66
N LEU A 171 -19.76 18.52 11.60
CA LEU A 171 -19.10 17.75 12.67
C LEU A 171 -17.96 18.56 13.26
N ARG A 172 -17.91 18.67 14.59
CA ARG A 172 -16.80 19.34 15.27
C ARG A 172 -15.61 18.41 15.42
N ALA A 173 -14.41 18.97 15.24
CA ALA A 173 -13.14 18.31 15.48
C ALA A 173 -12.24 19.21 16.32
N HIS A 174 -11.72 18.70 17.44
CA HIS A 174 -10.86 19.49 18.30
C HIS A 174 -9.80 18.65 19.03
N CYS A 175 -8.68 19.29 19.35
CA CYS A 175 -7.66 18.70 20.22
C CYS A 175 -7.99 18.93 21.69
N LYS A 176 -7.34 18.19 22.60
CA LYS A 176 -7.62 18.23 24.05
C LYS A 176 -7.50 19.62 24.66
N CYS A 177 -6.52 20.42 24.23
CA CYS A 177 -6.31 21.75 24.76
C CYS A 177 -7.20 22.84 24.13
N GLY A 178 -8.05 22.49 23.15
CA GLY A 178 -8.90 23.43 22.40
C GLY A 178 -8.15 24.45 21.54
N GLY A 179 -6.84 24.26 21.32
CA GLY A 179 -6.03 25.20 20.53
C GLY A 179 -6.24 25.04 19.02
N VAL A 180 -6.55 23.81 18.60
CA VAL A 180 -7.00 23.47 17.25
C VAL A 180 -8.44 22.99 17.38
N ASP A 181 -9.34 23.72 16.74
CA ASP A 181 -10.79 23.51 16.77
C ASP A 181 -11.37 23.96 15.41
N PHE A 182 -12.13 23.08 14.76
CA PHE A 182 -12.72 23.34 13.46
C PHE A 182 -13.97 22.49 13.24
N LEU A 183 -14.75 22.90 12.24
CA LEU A 183 -15.95 22.20 11.78
C LEU A 183 -15.65 21.53 10.44
N ILE A 184 -16.25 20.36 10.24
CA ILE A 184 -16.24 19.59 9.00
C ILE A 184 -17.67 19.61 8.46
N LYS A 185 -17.88 20.21 7.29
CA LYS A 185 -19.18 20.17 6.60
C LYS A 185 -19.44 18.78 6.04
N ARG A 186 -20.71 18.38 5.91
CA ARG A 186 -21.10 17.10 5.28
C ARG A 186 -20.59 17.02 3.82
N PRO A 187 -20.28 15.81 3.27
CA PRO A 187 -19.72 15.69 1.92
C PRO A 187 -20.62 16.23 0.81
N ARG A 188 -21.94 16.10 0.98
CA ARG A 188 -22.97 16.52 0.03
C ARG A 188 -24.08 17.24 0.76
N GLU A 189 -24.60 18.28 0.13
CA GLU A 189 -25.81 18.95 0.60
C GLU A 189 -27.03 18.03 0.40
N PRO A 190 -28.13 18.20 1.16
CA PRO A 190 -29.33 17.38 1.01
C PRO A 190 -29.87 17.33 -0.44
N GLU A 191 -29.77 18.44 -1.17
CA GLU A 191 -30.21 18.55 -2.58
C GLU A 191 -29.34 17.73 -3.54
N GLU A 192 -28.13 17.34 -3.13
CA GLU A 192 -27.18 16.56 -3.91
C GLU A 192 -27.14 15.08 -3.51
N ALA A 193 -27.91 14.70 -2.50
CA ALA A 193 -27.97 13.34 -1.99
C ALA A 193 -28.38 12.35 -3.10
N ASP A 194 -29.20 12.75 -4.06
CA ASP A 194 -29.64 11.86 -5.15
C ASP A 194 -28.75 11.83 -6.39
N LYS A 195 -27.72 12.67 -6.44
CA LYS A 195 -26.74 12.65 -7.53
C LYS A 195 -25.84 11.40 -7.42
N PRO A 196 -25.47 10.75 -8.54
CA PRO A 196 -24.44 9.70 -8.54
C PRO A 196 -23.10 10.18 -7.93
N LEU A 197 -22.29 9.24 -7.45
CA LEU A 197 -20.92 9.55 -7.01
C LEU A 197 -20.06 9.84 -8.24
N ASP A 198 -19.37 10.98 -8.27
CA ASP A 198 -18.35 11.24 -9.28
C ASP A 198 -17.13 10.37 -8.94
N PRO A 199 -16.61 9.53 -9.85
CA PRO A 199 -15.42 8.71 -9.62
C PRO A 199 -14.19 9.51 -9.15
N LYS A 200 -14.12 10.81 -9.47
CA LYS A 200 -13.06 11.70 -8.99
C LYS A 200 -13.16 12.00 -7.49
N GLU A 201 -14.34 11.84 -6.88
CA GLU A 201 -14.61 12.02 -5.44
C GLU A 201 -14.35 10.73 -4.63
N TRP A 202 -13.19 10.09 -4.84
CA TRP A 202 -12.84 8.82 -4.18
C TRP A 202 -12.87 8.86 -2.64
N TRP A 203 -12.85 10.07 -2.05
CA TRP A 203 -12.96 10.34 -0.61
C TRP A 203 -14.42 10.27 -0.09
N VAL A 204 -15.40 9.95 -0.93
CA VAL A 204 -16.79 9.69 -0.55
C VAL A 204 -17.21 8.32 -1.07
N ARG A 205 -17.60 7.39 -0.18
CA ARG A 205 -18.07 6.03 -0.57
C ARG A 205 -19.58 5.84 -0.45
N SER A 206 -20.24 6.73 0.28
CA SER A 206 -21.69 6.77 0.40
C SER A 206 -22.14 8.22 0.42
N LYS A 207 -23.35 8.50 -0.06
CA LYS A 207 -23.88 9.85 -0.34
C LYS A 207 -23.50 10.90 0.72
N ASN A 208 -23.50 10.53 2.00
CA ASN A 208 -23.34 11.49 3.10
C ASN A 208 -22.14 11.22 4.02
N ARG A 209 -21.18 10.33 3.68
CA ARG A 209 -20.04 9.99 4.55
C ARG A 209 -18.69 10.09 3.85
N TYR A 210 -17.72 10.66 4.55
CA TYR A 210 -16.33 10.65 4.14
C TYR A 210 -15.74 9.27 4.28
N LEU A 211 -14.83 8.94 3.37
CA LEU A 211 -14.01 7.77 3.48
C LEU A 211 -13.07 7.91 4.70
N ALA A 212 -12.86 6.82 5.41
CA ALA A 212 -11.86 6.73 6.47
C ALA A 212 -11.04 5.44 6.36
N SER A 213 -9.82 5.44 6.87
CA SER A 213 -8.98 4.24 6.89
C SER A 213 -7.99 4.20 8.05
N ASN A 214 -7.53 2.99 8.34
CA ASN A 214 -6.41 2.73 9.23
C ASN A 214 -5.10 2.68 8.44
N CYS A 215 -4.07 3.39 8.89
CA CYS A 215 -2.72 3.40 8.31
C CYS A 215 -1.74 2.74 9.28
N ALA A 216 -0.93 1.81 8.78
CA ALA A 216 0.09 1.10 9.55
C ALA A 216 1.52 1.47 9.14
N CYS A 217 1.70 2.53 8.34
CA CYS A 217 3.02 2.87 7.82
C CYS A 217 3.98 3.34 8.91
N ASN A 218 5.26 3.04 8.69
CA ASN A 218 6.37 3.40 9.57
C ASN A 218 6.48 4.91 9.82
N SER A 219 6.17 5.75 8.81
CA SER A 219 6.22 7.20 8.97
C SER A 219 5.11 7.72 9.88
N CYS A 220 3.85 7.31 9.66
CA CYS A 220 2.72 7.68 10.52
C CYS A 220 2.94 7.24 11.96
N ARG A 221 3.48 6.03 12.16
CA ARG A 221 3.89 5.52 13.47
C ARG A 221 4.88 6.45 14.15
N LEU A 222 5.99 6.77 13.51
CA LEU A 222 7.04 7.61 14.08
C LEU A 222 6.62 9.08 14.26
N THR A 223 5.62 9.56 13.53
CA THR A 223 5.11 10.94 13.64
C THR A 223 4.06 11.12 14.73
N SER A 224 3.23 10.09 14.99
CA SER A 224 2.17 10.14 16.01
C SER A 224 2.61 9.55 17.35
N GLY A 225 3.52 8.58 17.31
CA GLY A 225 3.89 7.74 18.45
C GLY A 225 3.16 6.39 18.49
N LEU A 226 2.19 6.13 17.61
CA LEU A 226 1.28 4.97 17.71
C LEU A 226 1.23 4.19 16.39
N GLU A 227 1.19 2.86 16.45
CA GLU A 227 1.38 1.97 15.29
C GLU A 227 0.26 2.00 14.25
N LEU A 228 -0.96 2.33 14.66
CA LEU A 228 -2.14 2.38 13.81
C LEU A 228 -2.78 3.76 13.91
N VAL A 229 -2.72 4.51 12.81
CA VAL A 229 -3.20 5.89 12.70
C VAL A 229 -4.48 5.94 11.88
N GLN A 230 -5.51 6.60 12.42
CA GLN A 230 -6.83 6.68 11.81
C GLN A 230 -7.04 8.01 11.10
N TRP A 231 -7.33 7.96 9.80
CA TRP A 231 -7.53 9.14 8.95
C TRP A 231 -8.93 9.18 8.35
N ALA A 232 -9.56 10.36 8.37
CA ALA A 232 -10.72 10.71 7.56
C ALA A 232 -10.28 11.60 6.38
N TYR A 233 -10.71 11.28 5.16
CA TYR A 233 -10.32 12.01 3.95
C TYR A 233 -11.31 13.13 3.65
N VAL A 234 -10.92 14.38 3.89
CA VAL A 234 -11.82 15.53 3.82
C VAL A 234 -11.31 16.56 2.81
N PRO A 235 -12.14 17.05 1.87
CA PRO A 235 -11.75 18.16 1.01
C PRO A 235 -11.46 19.42 1.82
N THR A 236 -10.35 20.11 1.53
CA THR A 236 -9.99 21.33 2.27
C THR A 236 -11.08 22.43 2.27
N PRO A 237 -11.92 22.61 1.22
CA PRO A 237 -13.01 23.59 1.26
C PRO A 237 -14.16 23.21 2.22
N ARG A 238 -14.23 21.95 2.68
CA ARG A 238 -15.25 21.46 3.63
C ARG A 238 -14.84 21.70 5.09
N LEU A 239 -13.63 22.17 5.34
CA LEU A 239 -13.19 22.60 6.68
C LEU A 239 -13.58 24.06 6.92
N ALA A 240 -14.16 24.33 8.09
CA ALA A 240 -14.59 25.64 8.50
C ALA A 240 -14.16 26.00 9.94
N ASN A 241 -14.07 27.30 10.24
CA ASN A 241 -13.96 27.79 11.61
C ASN A 241 -15.32 27.75 12.33
N ALA A 242 -15.36 28.13 13.60
CA ALA A 242 -16.60 28.17 14.40
C ALA A 242 -17.68 29.12 13.83
N SER A 243 -17.30 30.10 13.02
CA SER A 243 -18.22 31.02 12.32
C SER A 243 -18.72 30.48 10.97
N GLY A 244 -18.28 29.29 10.56
CA GLY A 244 -18.67 28.66 9.29
C GLY A 244 -17.86 29.10 8.06
N GLU A 245 -16.89 30.00 8.24
CA GLU A 245 -15.96 30.45 7.20
C GLU A 245 -14.87 29.41 6.94
N ARG A 246 -14.24 29.44 5.77
CA ARG A 246 -13.19 28.47 5.40
C ARG A 246 -12.07 28.43 6.44
N TYR A 247 -11.71 27.22 6.86
CA TYR A 247 -10.66 27.03 7.86
C TYR A 247 -9.31 27.54 7.36
N GLN A 248 -8.65 28.34 8.20
CA GLN A 248 -7.32 28.88 7.95
C GLN A 248 -6.29 28.08 8.75
N PHE A 249 -5.26 27.56 8.08
CA PHE A 249 -4.23 26.71 8.68
C PHE A 249 -3.16 27.49 9.47
N ASN A 250 -3.51 28.66 10.01
CA ASN A 250 -2.59 29.59 10.66
C ASN A 250 -2.94 29.87 12.13
N CYS A 251 -3.74 29.01 12.77
CA CYS A 251 -4.08 29.18 14.17
C CYS A 251 -2.86 28.98 15.09
N SER A 252 -2.84 29.69 16.22
CA SER A 252 -1.63 29.90 17.03
C SER A 252 -0.95 28.63 17.55
N THR A 253 -1.68 27.54 17.74
CA THR A 253 -1.13 26.27 18.23
C THR A 253 -0.91 25.24 17.14
N LEU A 254 -1.34 25.45 15.90
CA LEU A 254 -1.12 24.48 14.83
C LEU A 254 0.32 24.61 14.31
N LYS A 255 1.12 23.59 14.53
CA LYS A 255 2.48 23.48 13.99
C LYS A 255 2.48 22.53 12.80
N SER A 256 3.38 22.77 11.86
CA SER A 256 3.60 21.88 10.72
C SER A 256 5.07 21.61 10.47
N PHE A 257 5.35 20.50 9.79
CA PHE A 257 6.67 20.18 9.26
C PHE A 257 6.54 19.35 7.99
N LYS A 258 7.55 19.42 7.12
CA LYS A 258 7.66 18.55 5.95
C LYS A 258 8.24 17.21 6.36
N SER A 259 7.48 16.13 6.20
CA SER A 259 7.98 14.77 6.43
C SER A 259 8.65 14.15 5.20
N SER A 260 8.36 14.69 4.02
CA SER A 260 9.07 14.46 2.77
C SER A 260 8.89 15.70 1.88
N GLU A 261 9.47 15.72 0.68
CA GLU A 261 9.38 16.85 -0.25
C GLU A 261 7.93 17.31 -0.49
N ASN A 262 7.04 16.33 -0.67
CA ASN A 262 5.64 16.51 -1.09
C ASN A 262 4.62 16.30 0.03
N VAL A 263 5.05 16.13 1.28
CA VAL A 263 4.16 15.77 2.40
C VAL A 263 4.36 16.71 3.57
N THR A 264 3.28 17.36 3.98
CA THR A 264 3.21 18.22 5.17
C THR A 264 2.34 17.58 6.23
N ARG A 265 2.85 17.53 7.46
CA ARG A 265 2.14 16.99 8.64
C ARG A 265 1.92 18.08 9.66
N TYR A 266 0.79 18.00 10.35
CA TYR A 266 0.36 19.02 11.30
C TYR A 266 0.06 18.40 12.67
N HIS A 267 0.49 19.09 13.73
CA HIS A 267 0.24 18.70 15.12
C HIS A 267 -0.07 19.94 15.96
N CYS A 268 -0.75 19.74 17.09
CA CYS A 268 -0.94 20.80 18.07
C CYS A 268 0.37 21.02 18.85
N GLY A 269 0.98 22.19 18.71
CA GLY A 269 2.18 22.58 19.42
C GLY A 269 2.01 22.77 20.93
N ARG A 270 0.79 22.67 21.47
CA ARG A 270 0.51 22.73 22.91
C ARG A 270 0.32 21.34 23.53
N CYS A 271 -0.55 20.50 22.95
CA CYS A 271 -0.87 19.18 23.52
C CYS A 271 -0.34 17.98 22.73
N GLY A 272 0.33 18.19 21.60
CA GLY A 272 0.94 17.14 20.79
C GLY A 272 0.00 16.47 19.78
N ALA A 273 -1.32 16.62 19.95
CA ALA A 273 -2.32 15.96 19.13
C ALA A 273 -2.00 16.01 17.63
N THR A 274 -2.01 14.85 16.98
CA THR A 274 -1.92 14.72 15.53
C THR A 274 -3.17 15.35 14.91
N ILE A 275 -3.01 16.27 13.95
CA ILE A 275 -4.14 17.00 13.37
C ILE A 275 -4.40 16.62 11.92
N PHE A 276 -3.43 16.91 11.05
CA PHE A 276 -3.60 16.72 9.63
C PHE A 276 -2.40 16.05 8.97
N TYR A 277 -2.68 15.33 7.89
CA TYR A 277 -1.70 14.94 6.88
C TYR A 277 -2.14 15.49 5.52
N TRP A 278 -1.20 16.08 4.78
CA TRP A 278 -1.47 16.65 3.47
C TRP A 278 -0.35 16.30 2.48
N SER A 279 -0.73 15.99 1.24
CA SER A 279 0.18 15.57 0.17
C SER A 279 -0.09 16.35 -1.10
N ASP A 280 0.97 16.85 -1.75
CA ASP A 280 0.90 17.56 -3.02
C ASP A 280 0.31 16.70 -4.15
N SER A 281 0.37 15.36 -4.03
CA SER A 281 -0.23 14.43 -5.00
C SER A 281 -1.76 14.43 -5.01
N ARG A 282 -2.40 14.99 -3.97
CA ARG A 282 -3.85 15.06 -3.80
C ARG A 282 -4.23 16.36 -3.07
N PRO A 283 -3.93 17.52 -3.69
CA PRO A 283 -3.92 18.82 -3.01
C PRO A 283 -5.29 19.27 -2.52
N GLN A 284 -6.37 18.72 -3.10
CA GLN A 284 -7.75 19.01 -2.75
C GLN A 284 -8.22 18.32 -1.47
N VAL A 285 -7.59 17.21 -1.06
CA VAL A 285 -7.96 16.42 0.12
C VAL A 285 -6.91 16.58 1.22
N ILE A 286 -7.38 16.76 2.45
CA ILE A 286 -6.56 16.69 3.66
C ILE A 286 -7.06 15.54 4.53
N ASP A 287 -6.12 14.83 5.13
CA ASP A 287 -6.42 13.73 6.03
C ASP A 287 -6.57 14.32 7.43
N VAL A 288 -7.72 14.10 8.05
CA VAL A 288 -8.05 14.56 9.40
C VAL A 288 -7.91 13.40 10.37
N ALA A 289 -7.19 13.61 11.48
CA ALA A 289 -7.00 12.57 12.49
C ALA A 289 -8.34 12.27 13.20
N ALA A 290 -8.80 11.02 13.13
CA ALA A 290 -10.17 10.66 13.53
C ALA A 290 -10.43 10.74 15.04
N GLY A 291 -9.39 10.72 15.88
CA GLY A 291 -9.51 10.89 17.33
C GLY A 291 -9.91 12.30 17.75
N LEU A 292 -9.86 13.27 16.84
CA LEU A 292 -10.33 14.64 17.09
C LEU A 292 -11.85 14.78 17.01
N LEU A 293 -12.52 13.84 16.34
CA LEU A 293 -13.93 13.96 15.97
C LEU A 293 -14.84 13.79 17.19
N GLU A 294 -15.82 14.68 17.29
CA GLU A 294 -16.86 14.71 18.31
C GLU A 294 -18.21 14.40 17.65
N ALA A 295 -18.50 13.12 17.45
CA ALA A 295 -19.75 12.65 16.85
C ALA A 295 -20.69 12.04 17.91
N PRO A 296 -22.00 12.34 17.86
CA PRO A 296 -23.01 11.66 18.68
C PRO A 296 -22.97 10.12 18.58
N SER A 297 -22.67 9.57 17.40
CA SER A 297 -22.53 8.12 17.20
C SER A 297 -21.29 7.49 17.85
N GLY A 298 -20.42 8.28 18.49
CA GLY A 298 -19.26 7.78 19.21
C GLY A 298 -17.93 7.96 18.49
N ALA A 299 -16.90 7.27 19.01
CA ALA A 299 -15.51 7.52 18.68
C ALA A 299 -15.15 7.29 17.20
N ARG A 300 -15.79 6.32 16.53
CA ARG A 300 -15.59 6.02 15.11
C ARG A 300 -16.41 6.92 14.18
N ALA A 301 -17.32 7.73 14.71
CA ALA A 301 -18.14 8.68 13.96
C ALA A 301 -18.82 8.05 12.71
N GLU A 302 -19.50 6.91 12.88
CA GLU A 302 -19.93 6.05 11.76
C GLU A 302 -21.08 6.64 10.91
N GLY A 303 -21.75 7.67 11.41
CA GLY A 303 -22.70 8.50 10.66
C GLY A 303 -22.03 9.55 9.76
N TRP A 304 -20.73 9.78 9.95
CA TRP A 304 -19.89 10.71 9.20
C TRP A 304 -18.82 10.01 8.36
N LEU A 305 -18.35 8.85 8.83
CA LEU A 305 -17.22 8.12 8.25
C LEU A 305 -17.62 6.74 7.75
N ASP A 306 -17.10 6.38 6.58
CA ASP A 306 -17.12 5.03 6.05
C ASP A 306 -15.72 4.41 6.09
N TRP A 307 -15.50 3.58 7.11
CA TRP A 307 -14.24 2.90 7.36
C TRP A 307 -13.93 1.80 6.34
N ARG A 308 -12.77 1.90 5.68
CA ARG A 308 -12.19 0.83 4.87
C ARG A 308 -11.73 -0.34 5.75
N MET A 309 -12.00 -1.55 5.25
CA MET A 309 -11.47 -2.79 5.84
C MET A 309 -10.00 -3.01 5.51
N LYS A 310 -9.54 -2.47 4.36
CA LYS A 310 -8.13 -2.52 3.96
C LYS A 310 -7.31 -1.54 4.81
N ILE A 311 -6.24 -2.04 5.41
CA ILE A 311 -5.24 -1.25 6.12
C ILE A 311 -4.27 -0.67 5.09
N SER A 312 -4.02 0.64 5.16
CA SER A 312 -3.10 1.33 4.25
C SER A 312 -1.66 1.08 4.69
N TYR A 313 -0.79 0.75 3.74
CA TYR A 313 0.64 0.51 3.96
C TYR A 313 0.93 -0.57 5.01
N GLU A 314 0.18 -1.68 4.98
CA GLU A 314 0.36 -2.79 5.93
C GLU A 314 1.76 -3.43 5.83
N GLY A 315 2.38 -3.44 4.64
CA GLY A 315 3.74 -3.94 4.42
C GLY A 315 4.87 -3.10 5.02
N ASP A 316 4.57 -1.91 5.54
CA ASP A 316 5.51 -1.02 6.23
C ASP A 316 5.42 -1.12 7.76
N ALA A 317 4.50 -1.94 8.28
CA ALA A 317 4.30 -2.10 9.72
C ALA A 317 5.49 -2.82 10.36
N THR A 318 5.87 -2.40 11.56
CA THR A 318 7.01 -2.98 12.31
C THR A 318 6.59 -3.80 13.53
N HIS A 319 5.28 -3.86 13.80
CA HIS A 319 4.70 -4.64 14.89
C HIS A 319 3.77 -5.67 14.26
N GLY A 320 4.35 -6.76 13.77
CA GLY A 320 3.64 -7.77 12.97
C GLY A 320 2.53 -8.47 13.76
N ARG A 321 2.78 -8.79 15.04
CA ARG A 321 1.79 -9.43 15.92
C ARG A 321 0.56 -8.55 16.11
N LEU A 322 0.74 -7.25 16.39
CA LEU A 322 -0.36 -6.28 16.52
C LEU A 322 -1.10 -6.09 15.20
N LEU A 323 -0.39 -5.92 14.08
CA LEU A 323 -1.02 -5.74 12.77
C LEU A 323 -1.92 -6.93 12.42
N LYS A 324 -1.43 -8.16 12.63
CA LYS A 324 -2.19 -9.38 12.39
C LYS A 324 -3.47 -9.41 13.22
N ALA A 325 -3.35 -9.20 14.53
CA ALA A 325 -4.50 -9.18 15.45
C ALA A 325 -5.52 -8.09 15.08
N PHE A 326 -5.04 -6.90 14.69
CA PHE A 326 -5.91 -5.82 14.25
C PHE A 326 -6.60 -6.12 12.92
N LYS A 327 -5.91 -6.76 11.97
CA LYS A 327 -6.50 -7.16 10.69
C LYS A 327 -7.61 -8.18 10.87
N GLU A 328 -7.36 -9.21 11.67
CA GLU A 328 -8.36 -10.23 12.02
C GLU A 328 -9.58 -9.62 12.72
N GLY A 329 -9.36 -8.77 13.73
CA GLY A 329 -10.44 -8.10 14.46
C GLY A 329 -11.22 -7.10 13.60
N LEU A 330 -10.53 -6.35 12.74
CA LEU A 330 -11.15 -5.45 11.78
C LEU A 330 -12.02 -6.25 10.79
N GLU A 331 -11.51 -7.33 10.19
CA GLU A 331 -12.28 -8.21 9.30
C GLU A 331 -13.55 -8.73 9.98
N ASP A 332 -13.44 -9.26 11.20
CA ASP A 332 -14.58 -9.78 11.96
C ASP A 332 -15.59 -8.71 12.33
N TRP A 333 -15.12 -7.52 12.72
CA TRP A 333 -15.98 -6.35 12.90
C TRP A 333 -16.72 -6.02 11.60
N GLY A 334 -16.06 -6.06 10.45
CA GLY A 334 -16.69 -5.85 9.16
C GLY A 334 -17.73 -6.91 8.82
N LYS A 335 -17.49 -8.19 9.14
CA LYS A 335 -18.48 -9.27 8.98
C LYS A 335 -19.73 -9.01 9.81
N ARG A 336 -19.56 -8.67 11.10
CA ARG A 336 -20.66 -8.38 12.04
C ARG A 336 -21.51 -7.18 11.60
N ASN A 337 -20.87 -6.15 11.03
CA ASN A 337 -21.52 -4.91 10.62
C ASN A 337 -21.91 -4.90 9.13
N GLY A 338 -21.94 -6.07 8.47
CA GLY A 338 -22.34 -6.20 7.07
C GLY A 338 -21.40 -5.50 6.07
N LYS A 339 -20.20 -5.11 6.50
CA LYS A 339 -19.14 -4.49 5.67
C LYS A 339 -18.28 -5.51 4.92
N THR A 340 -18.29 -6.79 5.31
CA THR A 340 -17.59 -7.87 4.59
C THR A 340 -18.35 -9.19 4.68
N TYR A 341 -19.19 -9.48 3.68
CA TYR A 341 -19.49 -10.84 3.15
C TYR A 341 -20.47 -10.68 1.98
N ARG A 342 -20.03 -10.02 0.91
CA ARG A 342 -20.79 -10.01 -0.37
C ARG A 342 -20.23 -11.00 -1.37
N VAL A 343 -18.93 -11.27 -1.46
CA VAL A 343 -18.37 -12.11 -2.55
C VAL A 343 -18.97 -13.53 -2.58
N LEU A 344 -18.87 -14.31 -1.49
CA LEU A 344 -19.35 -15.70 -1.51
C LEU A 344 -20.89 -15.84 -1.47
N ARG A 345 -21.63 -14.80 -1.08
CA ARG A 345 -23.10 -14.79 -1.06
C ARG A 345 -23.71 -13.94 -2.19
N SER A 346 -22.88 -13.30 -2.99
CA SER A 346 -23.33 -12.47 -4.11
C SER A 346 -23.90 -13.41 -5.16
N PRO A 347 -24.99 -12.99 -5.84
CA PRO A 347 -25.35 -13.62 -7.09
C PRO A 347 -24.13 -13.73 -7.99
N THR A 348 -24.06 -14.82 -8.72
CA THR A 348 -22.97 -15.06 -9.66
C THR A 348 -23.25 -14.37 -11.00
N PHE A 349 -22.19 -14.22 -11.77
CA PHE A 349 -22.16 -13.69 -13.11
C PHE A 349 -21.30 -14.58 -13.98
N ARG A 350 -21.72 -14.86 -15.21
CA ARG A 350 -21.01 -15.75 -16.13
C ARG A 350 -20.26 -14.97 -17.19
N PHE A 351 -18.95 -15.13 -17.25
CA PHE A 351 -18.13 -14.63 -18.36
C PHE A 351 -17.87 -15.76 -19.33
N PHE A 352 -18.10 -15.50 -20.62
CA PHE A 352 -17.69 -16.37 -21.72
C PHE A 352 -16.42 -15.77 -22.32
N VAL A 353 -15.27 -16.35 -22.00
CA VAL A 353 -13.95 -15.77 -22.25
C VAL A 353 -13.25 -16.51 -23.40
N GLY A 354 -12.54 -15.75 -24.24
CA GLY A 354 -11.75 -16.26 -25.35
C GLY A 354 -12.58 -16.76 -26.52
N LYS A 355 -11.89 -17.14 -27.59
CA LYS A 355 -12.51 -17.65 -28.84
C LYS A 355 -13.31 -18.94 -28.62
N ASP A 356 -12.87 -19.77 -27.67
CA ASP A 356 -13.53 -21.02 -27.29
C ASP A 356 -14.75 -20.80 -26.38
N ARG A 357 -15.01 -19.55 -25.98
CA ARG A 357 -16.13 -19.14 -25.10
C ARG A 357 -16.18 -19.93 -23.80
N THR A 358 -15.02 -20.14 -23.16
CA THR A 358 -14.94 -20.83 -21.86
C THR A 358 -15.82 -20.09 -20.84
N CYS A 359 -16.73 -20.82 -20.19
CA CYS A 359 -17.65 -20.25 -19.21
C CYS A 359 -17.01 -20.21 -17.82
N LEU A 360 -16.65 -19.02 -17.35
CA LEU A 360 -16.14 -18.77 -16.01
C LEU A 360 -17.21 -18.08 -15.17
N THR A 361 -17.48 -18.61 -13.97
CA THR A 361 -18.50 -18.05 -13.07
C THR A 361 -17.83 -17.33 -11.92
N VAL A 362 -18.15 -16.04 -11.75
CA VAL A 362 -17.61 -15.19 -10.68
C VAL A 362 -18.72 -14.51 -9.88
N PRO A 363 -18.47 -14.08 -8.64
CA PRO A 363 -19.40 -13.25 -7.90
C PRO A 363 -19.62 -11.88 -8.55
N LYS A 364 -20.88 -11.41 -8.67
CA LYS A 364 -21.20 -10.07 -9.24
C LYS A 364 -20.44 -8.92 -8.56
N CYS A 365 -20.12 -9.05 -7.28
CA CYS A 365 -19.38 -8.01 -6.56
C CYS A 365 -17.84 -8.13 -6.67
N LEU A 366 -17.30 -9.10 -7.42
CA LEU A 366 -15.85 -9.34 -7.53
C LEU A 366 -15.09 -8.07 -7.93
N ALA A 367 -15.61 -7.32 -8.90
CA ALA A 367 -14.95 -6.14 -9.44
C ALA A 367 -15.23 -4.83 -8.69
N LYS A 368 -16.08 -4.83 -7.66
CA LYS A 368 -16.65 -3.60 -7.06
C LYS A 368 -15.60 -2.57 -6.62
N ASP A 369 -14.47 -3.04 -6.08
CA ASP A 369 -13.37 -2.21 -5.59
C ASP A 369 -12.12 -2.29 -6.49
N LEU A 370 -12.23 -2.96 -7.65
CA LEU A 370 -11.11 -3.27 -8.54
C LEU A 370 -11.25 -2.67 -9.94
N SER A 371 -12.47 -2.63 -10.49
CA SER A 371 -12.74 -2.20 -11.87
C SER A 371 -14.16 -1.64 -11.98
N ASP A 372 -14.27 -0.32 -12.16
CA ASP A 372 -15.56 0.32 -12.44
C ASP A 372 -16.23 -0.23 -13.71
N PRO A 373 -15.52 -0.45 -14.84
CA PRO A 373 -16.11 -1.02 -16.05
C PRO A 373 -16.69 -2.43 -15.84
N LEU A 374 -15.92 -3.35 -15.23
CA LEU A 374 -16.41 -4.71 -14.96
C LEU A 374 -17.52 -4.69 -13.90
N HIS A 375 -17.43 -3.81 -12.89
CA HIS A 375 -18.48 -3.67 -11.89
C HIS A 375 -19.80 -3.20 -12.53
N ALA A 376 -19.75 -2.20 -13.41
CA ALA A 376 -20.89 -1.72 -14.16
C ALA A 376 -21.47 -2.83 -15.05
N MET A 377 -20.64 -3.52 -15.84
CA MET A 377 -21.07 -4.64 -16.69
C MET A 377 -21.85 -5.72 -15.93
N MET A 378 -21.43 -6.03 -14.69
CA MET A 378 -22.07 -7.07 -13.88
C MET A 378 -23.32 -6.61 -13.11
N ASN A 379 -23.43 -5.32 -12.79
CA ASN A 379 -24.39 -4.82 -11.80
C ASN A 379 -25.30 -3.67 -12.27
N ASN A 380 -25.01 -3.02 -13.40
CA ASN A 380 -25.83 -1.93 -13.91
C ASN A 380 -27.04 -2.48 -14.66
N GLU A 381 -28.24 -2.42 -14.07
CA GLU A 381 -29.48 -2.95 -14.68
C GLU A 381 -29.84 -2.34 -16.04
N HIS A 382 -29.21 -1.23 -16.44
CA HIS A 382 -29.36 -0.66 -17.77
C HIS A 382 -28.50 -1.34 -18.85
N MET A 383 -27.56 -2.21 -18.47
CA MET A 383 -26.74 -3.01 -19.39
C MET A 383 -27.38 -4.36 -19.66
N GLU A 384 -27.31 -4.81 -20.91
CA GLU A 384 -27.83 -6.12 -21.33
C GLU A 384 -27.14 -7.24 -20.56
N GLU A 385 -25.82 -7.14 -20.39
CA GLU A 385 -24.99 -8.12 -19.69
C GLU A 385 -25.44 -8.32 -18.24
N ALA A 386 -25.70 -7.22 -17.51
CA ALA A 386 -26.14 -7.26 -16.12
C ALA A 386 -27.53 -7.91 -15.96
N ARG A 387 -28.44 -7.64 -16.91
CA ARG A 387 -29.80 -8.19 -16.96
C ARG A 387 -29.81 -9.68 -17.30
N GLU A 388 -28.96 -10.10 -18.24
CA GLU A 388 -28.81 -11.51 -18.60
C GLU A 388 -27.96 -12.30 -17.60
N GLY A 389 -27.19 -11.60 -16.75
CA GLY A 389 -26.25 -12.22 -15.81
C GLY A 389 -25.06 -12.89 -16.50
N ARG A 390 -24.71 -12.41 -17.71
CA ARG A 390 -23.58 -12.92 -18.49
C ARG A 390 -22.96 -11.87 -19.39
N ALA A 391 -21.68 -12.02 -19.72
CA ALA A 391 -20.98 -11.19 -20.71
C ALA A 391 -20.02 -12.04 -21.56
N ASN A 392 -19.76 -11.60 -22.80
CA ASN A 392 -18.80 -12.23 -23.70
C ASN A 392 -17.54 -11.37 -23.77
N LEU A 393 -16.38 -11.96 -23.47
CA LEU A 393 -15.07 -11.34 -23.57
C LEU A 393 -14.22 -12.14 -24.57
N GLU A 394 -14.59 -12.07 -25.85
CA GLU A 394 -13.99 -12.89 -26.92
C GLU A 394 -12.53 -12.48 -27.21
N ASP A 395 -12.17 -11.25 -26.88
CA ASP A 395 -10.83 -10.68 -27.07
C ASP A 395 -9.89 -10.90 -25.87
N VAL A 396 -10.39 -11.50 -24.79
CA VAL A 396 -9.59 -11.82 -23.59
C VAL A 396 -9.32 -13.31 -23.55
N GLU A 397 -8.07 -13.72 -23.36
CA GLU A 397 -7.73 -15.14 -23.16
C GLU A 397 -8.17 -15.65 -21.78
N GLU A 398 -8.58 -16.91 -21.72
CA GLU A 398 -9.01 -17.56 -20.47
C GLU A 398 -7.96 -17.41 -19.35
N SER A 399 -6.68 -17.67 -19.65
CA SER A 399 -5.58 -17.55 -18.69
C SER A 399 -5.42 -16.13 -18.14
N THR A 400 -5.70 -15.11 -18.94
CA THR A 400 -5.64 -13.70 -18.55
C THR A 400 -6.79 -13.37 -17.60
N PHE A 401 -8.00 -13.81 -17.93
CA PHE A 401 -9.15 -13.59 -17.05
C PHE A 401 -9.06 -14.37 -15.73
N VAL A 402 -8.53 -15.61 -15.78
CA VAL A 402 -8.22 -16.40 -14.57
C VAL A 402 -7.16 -15.69 -13.73
N GLY A 403 -6.10 -15.16 -14.33
CA GLY A 403 -5.09 -14.35 -13.63
C GLY A 403 -5.69 -13.13 -12.94
N PHE A 404 -6.63 -12.43 -13.59
CA PHE A 404 -7.39 -11.35 -12.96
C PHE A 404 -8.19 -11.85 -11.75
N CYS A 405 -8.83 -13.01 -11.86
CA CYS A 405 -9.59 -13.58 -10.76
C CYS A 405 -8.67 -13.95 -9.59
N GLU A 406 -7.53 -14.60 -9.84
CA GLU A 406 -6.51 -14.87 -8.82
C GLU A 406 -6.08 -13.59 -8.11
N PHE A 407 -5.81 -12.53 -8.88
CA PHE A 407 -5.48 -11.21 -8.34
C PHE A 407 -6.60 -10.64 -7.48
N ALA A 408 -7.85 -10.74 -7.92
CA ALA A 408 -9.00 -10.23 -7.18
C ALA A 408 -9.19 -10.94 -5.83
N TYR A 409 -8.82 -12.22 -5.72
CA TYR A 409 -8.92 -12.99 -4.49
C TYR A 409 -7.69 -12.90 -3.59
N THR A 410 -6.50 -12.80 -4.15
CA THR A 410 -5.23 -12.98 -3.41
C THR A 410 -4.34 -11.74 -3.39
N GLY A 411 -4.62 -10.76 -4.25
CA GLY A 411 -3.75 -9.61 -4.50
C GLY A 411 -2.55 -9.91 -5.39
N ASP A 412 -2.44 -11.15 -5.91
CA ASP A 412 -1.35 -11.61 -6.78
C ASP A 412 -1.87 -12.57 -7.88
N TYR A 413 -1.08 -12.84 -8.91
CA TYR A 413 -1.43 -13.80 -9.98
C TYR A 413 -0.19 -14.55 -10.49
N ARG A 414 -0.36 -15.80 -10.93
CA ARG A 414 0.77 -16.64 -11.36
C ARG A 414 0.66 -17.09 -12.80
N SER A 415 1.77 -16.99 -13.53
CA SER A 415 1.91 -17.61 -14.86
C SER A 415 1.96 -19.13 -14.70
N ARG A 416 0.84 -19.82 -14.89
CA ARG A 416 0.78 -21.28 -15.02
C ARG A 416 0.62 -21.62 -16.50
N MET A 417 1.55 -22.38 -17.10
CA MET A 417 1.32 -22.92 -18.44
C MET A 417 1.21 -24.45 -18.44
N LYS A 418 0.07 -24.85 -19.04
CA LYS A 418 -0.42 -26.09 -19.65
C LYS A 418 0.32 -27.40 -19.32
N ASP A 419 -0.41 -28.31 -18.68
CA ASP A 419 -0.11 -29.75 -18.71
C ASP A 419 0.02 -30.21 -20.17
N PRO A 420 1.04 -31.02 -20.52
CA PRO A 420 1.14 -31.62 -21.84
C PRO A 420 -0.10 -32.47 -22.14
N LYS A 421 -0.67 -32.31 -23.34
CA LYS A 421 -1.69 -33.25 -23.84
C LYS A 421 -1.11 -34.67 -23.82
N PRO A 422 -1.86 -35.70 -23.41
CA PRO A 422 -1.37 -37.06 -23.44
C PRO A 422 -1.09 -37.47 -24.89
N GLU A 423 0.19 -37.66 -25.22
CA GLU A 423 0.61 -38.21 -26.49
C GLU A 423 0.21 -39.69 -26.58
N VAL A 424 -0.47 -40.03 -27.67
CA VAL A 424 -0.79 -41.39 -28.05
C VAL A 424 0.52 -42.11 -28.36
N GLN A 425 0.87 -43.11 -27.54
CA GLN A 425 2.05 -43.95 -27.72
C GLN A 425 1.98 -44.71 -29.04
N SER A 426 2.88 -44.37 -29.97
CA SER A 426 3.33 -45.33 -30.98
C SER A 426 4.61 -45.99 -30.49
N ASN A 427 4.50 -47.24 -30.06
CA ASN A 427 5.61 -48.14 -29.79
C ASN A 427 6.54 -48.22 -31.01
N ASN A 428 7.85 -48.18 -30.79
CA ASN A 428 8.77 -49.14 -31.38
C ASN A 428 10.07 -49.21 -30.58
N ASP A 429 10.50 -50.44 -30.39
CA ASP A 429 11.54 -50.92 -29.49
C ASP A 429 12.98 -50.62 -29.96
N ALA A 430 13.82 -50.23 -28.99
CA ALA A 430 15.22 -50.61 -28.62
C ALA A 430 16.17 -51.37 -29.62
N PRO A 431 17.50 -51.51 -29.38
CA PRO A 431 18.25 -51.26 -28.13
C PRO A 431 19.69 -50.65 -28.20
N SER A 432 20.15 -50.16 -27.03
CA SER A 432 21.49 -50.16 -26.36
C SER A 432 22.79 -49.87 -27.15
N GLU A 433 23.86 -49.25 -26.63
CA GLU A 433 24.65 -49.49 -25.40
C GLU A 433 25.47 -48.21 -25.03
N GLU A 434 25.47 -47.81 -23.76
CA GLU A 434 26.56 -47.88 -22.74
C GLU A 434 27.70 -46.84 -22.83
N ASP A 435 27.91 -46.25 -21.64
CA ASP A 435 28.88 -45.27 -21.16
C ASP A 435 30.34 -45.46 -21.57
N VAL A 436 31.11 -44.36 -21.68
CA VAL A 436 32.39 -44.10 -20.96
C VAL A 436 32.79 -42.62 -21.14
N VAL A 437 33.05 -41.93 -20.02
CA VAL A 437 33.71 -40.61 -19.94
C VAL A 437 35.24 -40.80 -19.96
N PRO A 438 36.02 -39.91 -20.60
CA PRO A 438 37.09 -39.27 -19.82
C PRO A 438 37.38 -37.81 -20.16
N GLU A 439 38.12 -37.25 -19.21
CA GLU A 439 38.55 -35.88 -18.95
C GLU A 439 39.72 -35.38 -19.84
N LYS A 440 39.75 -34.05 -20.01
CA LYS A 440 40.83 -33.11 -20.43
C LYS A 440 42.17 -33.65 -20.98
N ALA A 441 42.58 -33.05 -22.10
CA ALA A 441 43.96 -32.65 -22.33
C ALA A 441 44.02 -31.28 -23.02
N ALA A 442 44.84 -30.39 -22.46
CA ALA A 442 45.20 -29.09 -23.00
C ALA A 442 46.20 -29.24 -24.16
N ALA A 443 46.07 -28.38 -25.17
CA ALA A 443 47.15 -28.07 -26.10
C ALA A 443 47.08 -26.57 -26.45
N GLU A 444 48.20 -25.90 -26.22
CA GLU A 444 48.48 -24.50 -26.52
C GLU A 444 48.68 -24.32 -28.03
N GLU A 445 48.16 -23.23 -28.62
CA GLU A 445 48.74 -22.61 -29.81
C GLU A 445 48.64 -21.07 -29.73
N GLU A 446 49.67 -20.44 -30.31
CA GLU A 446 50.20 -19.08 -30.15
C GLU A 446 49.37 -17.92 -30.78
N PRO A 447 49.72 -16.63 -30.50
CA PRO A 447 48.82 -15.50 -30.70
C PRO A 447 48.90 -14.89 -32.11
N MET A 448 47.75 -14.49 -32.65
CA MET A 448 47.65 -13.76 -33.92
C MET A 448 47.54 -12.24 -33.68
N ALA A 449 48.30 -11.48 -34.46
CA ALA A 449 48.60 -10.06 -34.29
C ALA A 449 47.39 -9.12 -34.45
N ALA A 450 47.46 -7.97 -33.76
CA ALA A 450 46.48 -6.90 -33.78
C ALA A 450 46.64 -5.99 -35.03
N GLU A 451 45.52 -5.66 -35.67
CA GLU A 451 45.41 -4.54 -36.62
C GLU A 451 44.88 -3.28 -35.91
N PRO A 452 45.30 -2.06 -36.31
CA PRO A 452 44.89 -0.81 -35.64
C PRO A 452 43.51 -0.31 -36.09
N GLU A 453 42.72 0.18 -35.13
CA GLU A 453 41.42 0.83 -35.35
C GLU A 453 41.54 2.21 -36.05
N PRO A 454 40.55 2.62 -36.88
CA PRO A 454 40.48 3.97 -37.42
C PRO A 454 39.88 4.98 -36.42
N ALA A 455 40.32 6.23 -36.53
CA ALA A 455 39.96 7.36 -35.66
C ALA A 455 38.47 7.79 -35.78
N PRO A 456 37.88 8.41 -34.74
CA PRO A 456 36.46 8.79 -34.72
C PRO A 456 36.18 10.09 -35.48
N GLU A 457 35.02 10.13 -36.15
CA GLU A 457 34.45 11.33 -36.78
C GLU A 457 33.77 12.27 -35.74
N PRO A 458 33.68 13.60 -36.02
CA PRO A 458 33.14 14.57 -35.07
C PRO A 458 31.60 14.52 -35.00
N ALA A 459 31.07 14.54 -33.77
CA ALA A 459 29.64 14.65 -33.48
C ALA A 459 29.12 16.07 -33.76
N PHE A 460 27.98 16.16 -34.44
CA PHE A 460 27.17 17.38 -34.52
C PHE A 460 26.17 17.36 -33.34
N ASP A 461 26.28 18.34 -32.44
CA ASP A 461 25.34 18.55 -31.35
C ASP A 461 24.09 19.29 -31.86
N VAL A 462 22.93 18.63 -31.77
CA VAL A 462 21.60 19.28 -31.79
C VAL A 462 20.92 18.94 -30.46
N PRO A 463 20.36 19.90 -29.70
CA PRO A 463 19.73 19.62 -28.42
C PRO A 463 18.45 18.79 -28.60
N ILE A 464 18.39 17.60 -27.99
CA ILE A 464 17.18 16.77 -27.86
C ILE A 464 16.58 17.03 -26.48
N GLU A 465 15.31 17.49 -26.43
CA GLU A 465 14.51 17.58 -25.20
C GLU A 465 14.24 16.16 -24.66
N ASP A 466 14.53 15.94 -23.37
CA ASP A 466 14.37 14.67 -22.68
C ASP A 466 12.89 14.44 -22.29
N THR A 467 12.15 13.73 -23.14
CA THR A 467 10.70 13.51 -23.00
C THR A 467 10.34 12.26 -22.16
N TRP A 468 11.29 11.58 -21.52
CA TRP A 468 11.10 10.26 -20.88
C TRP A 468 11.15 10.27 -19.32
N GLY A 469 11.03 11.43 -18.68
CA GLY A 469 11.14 11.58 -17.22
C GLY A 469 9.87 11.21 -16.43
N GLY A 470 9.67 9.92 -16.14
CA GLY A 470 8.54 9.44 -15.31
C GLY A 470 8.90 8.56 -14.09
N TRP A 471 10.17 8.20 -13.91
CA TRP A 471 10.58 7.13 -12.99
C TRP A 471 11.64 7.61 -11.99
N GLY A 472 11.52 7.21 -10.73
CA GLY A 472 12.41 7.65 -9.66
C GLY A 472 13.81 7.04 -9.76
N HIS A 473 14.85 7.87 -9.83
CA HIS A 473 16.25 7.44 -9.78
C HIS A 473 16.85 7.66 -8.39
N ASN A 474 17.47 6.61 -7.82
CA ASN A 474 18.23 6.74 -6.58
C ASN A 474 19.73 6.90 -6.89
N LYS A 475 20.22 8.13 -7.02
CA LYS A 475 21.63 8.40 -7.36
C LYS A 475 22.52 8.40 -6.11
N LYS A 476 23.41 7.40 -5.99
CA LYS A 476 24.68 7.52 -5.24
C LYS A 476 25.85 7.46 -6.24
N ALA A 477 26.53 8.58 -6.42
CA ALA A 477 27.69 8.66 -7.31
C ALA A 477 28.93 7.99 -6.69
N LYS A 478 29.53 7.04 -7.42
CA LYS A 478 30.94 6.65 -7.26
C LYS A 478 31.64 6.81 -8.61
N LYS A 479 32.79 7.50 -8.62
CA LYS A 479 33.67 7.63 -9.80
C LYS A 479 34.29 6.26 -10.13
N GLY A 480 34.01 5.75 -11.32
CA GLY A 480 34.57 4.52 -11.89
C GLY A 480 34.58 4.58 -13.43
N GLN A 481 35.37 3.72 -14.07
CA GLN A 481 35.72 3.67 -15.51
C GLN A 481 34.55 3.95 -16.49
N LYS A 482 34.88 4.56 -17.65
CA LYS A 482 33.95 4.79 -18.77
C LYS A 482 33.31 3.46 -19.21
N LYS A 483 32.05 3.25 -18.83
CA LYS A 483 31.19 2.15 -19.30
C LYS A 483 30.71 2.41 -20.72
N SER A 484 30.37 1.35 -21.46
CA SER A 484 29.70 1.47 -22.76
C SER A 484 28.25 1.97 -22.60
N ASN A 485 27.69 2.59 -23.63
CA ASN A 485 26.32 3.14 -23.58
C ASN A 485 25.28 2.06 -23.22
N THR A 486 25.44 0.84 -23.73
CA THR A 486 24.54 -0.30 -23.46
C THR A 486 24.60 -0.78 -22.00
N GLU A 487 25.78 -0.74 -21.37
CA GLU A 487 25.93 -1.10 -19.95
C GLU A 487 25.28 -0.07 -19.04
N HIS A 488 25.34 1.23 -19.39
CA HIS A 488 24.64 2.28 -18.66
C HIS A 488 23.12 2.09 -18.75
N LEU A 489 22.60 1.80 -19.95
CA LEU A 489 21.17 1.56 -20.16
C LEU A 489 20.65 0.33 -19.40
N TRP A 490 21.45 -0.73 -19.30
CA TRP A 490 21.09 -1.91 -18.52
C TRP A 490 21.14 -1.66 -17.00
N ASP A 491 22.10 -0.87 -16.53
CA ASP A 491 22.12 -0.42 -15.12
C ASP A 491 20.88 0.44 -14.81
N ASP A 492 20.52 1.37 -15.68
CA ASP A 492 19.30 2.17 -15.55
C ASP A 492 18.04 1.30 -15.57
N PHE A 493 17.99 0.31 -16.47
CA PHE A 493 16.90 -0.66 -16.55
C PHE A 493 16.72 -1.42 -15.24
N LYS A 494 17.81 -1.86 -14.61
CA LYS A 494 17.75 -2.56 -13.32
C LYS A 494 17.26 -1.71 -12.16
N LEU A 495 17.43 -0.40 -12.25
CA LEU A 495 17.03 0.56 -11.23
C LEU A 495 15.60 1.07 -11.41
N LEU A 496 14.89 0.64 -12.46
CA LEU A 496 13.50 0.97 -12.65
C LEU A 496 12.67 0.47 -11.46
N THR A 497 11.87 1.38 -10.90
CA THR A 497 10.94 1.10 -9.81
C THR A 497 9.53 1.48 -10.26
N PHE A 498 8.57 0.63 -9.96
CA PHE A 498 7.17 0.82 -10.29
C PHE A 498 6.46 1.06 -8.97
N ASP A 499 6.00 2.31 -8.75
CA ASP A 499 5.46 2.90 -7.52
C ASP A 499 5.26 1.93 -6.32
N ASP A 500 5.98 2.24 -5.23
CA ASP A 500 6.13 1.47 -3.98
C ASP A 500 4.87 1.40 -3.10
N SER A 501 3.70 1.80 -3.60
CA SER A 501 2.44 1.78 -2.83
C SER A 501 1.83 0.38 -2.64
N VAL A 502 2.41 -0.67 -3.26
CA VAL A 502 1.98 -2.07 -3.13
C VAL A 502 3.18 -2.99 -2.84
N ARG A 503 3.55 -3.18 -1.58
CA ARG A 503 4.30 -4.40 -1.21
C ARG A 503 3.30 -5.55 -1.13
N THR A 504 3.31 -6.46 -2.10
CA THR A 504 2.83 -7.83 -1.90
C THR A 504 3.73 -8.48 -0.85
N ASN A 505 3.13 -9.28 0.04
CA ASN A 505 3.83 -10.05 1.06
C ASN A 505 5.00 -10.79 0.44
N GLU A 506 6.22 -10.44 0.87
CA GLU A 506 7.48 -11.16 0.65
C GLU A 506 7.84 -11.44 -0.82
N GLN A 507 9.13 -11.37 -1.16
CA GLN A 507 9.58 -12.10 -2.34
C GLN A 507 9.18 -13.56 -2.12
N PRO A 508 8.37 -14.20 -2.99
CA PRO A 508 8.46 -15.63 -3.05
C PRO A 508 9.91 -15.90 -3.43
N ALA A 509 10.65 -16.59 -2.57
CA ALA A 509 11.76 -17.38 -3.07
C ALA A 509 11.26 -18.06 -4.35
N LEU A 510 11.99 -17.88 -5.45
CA LEU A 510 11.97 -18.80 -6.58
C LEU A 510 12.39 -20.18 -6.05
N ASN A 511 11.52 -20.80 -5.24
CA ASN A 511 11.53 -22.22 -5.02
C ASN A 511 10.82 -22.77 -6.24
N SER A 512 11.61 -22.94 -7.31
CA SER A 512 11.27 -23.79 -8.42
C SER A 512 10.91 -25.16 -7.85
N ASP A 513 9.63 -25.53 -7.97
CA ASP A 513 9.26 -26.93 -8.05
C ASP A 513 10.07 -27.52 -9.22
N PRO A 514 10.95 -28.51 -9.00
CA PRO A 514 11.79 -29.08 -10.06
C PRO A 514 11.01 -29.79 -11.16
N SER A 515 9.69 -29.91 -11.04
CA SER A 515 8.84 -30.71 -11.93
C SER A 515 8.15 -29.94 -13.06
N ILE A 516 8.38 -28.62 -13.20
CA ILE A 516 7.76 -27.81 -14.27
C ILE A 516 8.84 -27.27 -15.20
N SER A 517 8.88 -27.76 -16.45
CA SER A 517 9.76 -27.21 -17.49
C SER A 517 9.32 -25.79 -17.84
N HIS A 518 10.08 -24.78 -17.41
CA HIS A 518 9.81 -23.37 -17.69
C HIS A 518 10.51 -22.90 -18.95
N THR A 519 9.80 -22.20 -19.84
CA THR A 519 10.41 -21.22 -20.76
C THR A 519 10.15 -19.81 -20.20
N PRO A 520 11.18 -19.07 -19.77
CA PRO A 520 11.04 -17.73 -19.16
C PRO A 520 10.34 -16.69 -20.07
N THR A 521 10.33 -16.91 -21.37
CA THR A 521 9.71 -16.03 -22.37
C THR A 521 8.20 -16.15 -22.46
N ALA A 522 7.63 -17.34 -22.25
CA ALA A 522 6.18 -17.53 -22.23
C ALA A 522 5.50 -16.76 -21.09
N SER A 523 6.21 -16.49 -19.99
CA SER A 523 5.75 -15.60 -18.93
C SER A 523 5.71 -14.12 -19.34
N LEU A 524 6.57 -13.65 -20.25
CA LEU A 524 6.62 -12.24 -20.65
C LEU A 524 5.31 -11.80 -21.32
N LEU A 525 4.89 -12.51 -22.36
CA LEU A 525 3.66 -12.20 -23.09
C LEU A 525 2.43 -12.28 -22.17
N TYR A 526 2.41 -13.22 -21.25
CA TYR A 526 1.33 -13.33 -20.26
C TYR A 526 1.24 -12.08 -19.36
N HIS A 527 2.37 -11.57 -18.85
CA HIS A 527 2.37 -10.34 -18.06
C HIS A 527 1.97 -9.11 -18.89
N ALA A 528 2.36 -9.02 -20.17
CA ALA A 528 1.90 -7.97 -21.06
C ALA A 528 0.37 -8.04 -21.31
N LYS A 529 -0.17 -9.24 -21.53
CA LYS A 529 -1.63 -9.45 -21.66
C LYS A 529 -2.39 -9.03 -20.40
N MET A 530 -1.84 -9.36 -19.23
CA MET A 530 -2.38 -8.91 -17.94
C MET A 530 -2.36 -7.39 -17.78
N TYR A 531 -1.29 -6.71 -18.23
CA TYR A 531 -1.22 -5.25 -18.27
C TYR A 531 -2.31 -4.66 -19.17
N VAL A 532 -2.45 -5.16 -20.41
CA VAL A 532 -3.45 -4.67 -21.37
C VAL A 532 -4.87 -4.90 -20.84
N PHE A 533 -5.14 -6.06 -20.24
CA PHE A 533 -6.40 -6.33 -19.57
C PHE A 533 -6.67 -5.32 -18.44
N ALA A 534 -5.67 -5.10 -17.59
CA ALA A 534 -5.78 -4.15 -16.48
C ALA A 534 -6.00 -2.71 -16.97
N GLN A 535 -5.35 -2.29 -18.06
CA GLN A 535 -5.56 -1.00 -18.68
C GLN A 535 -6.98 -0.87 -19.25
N LYS A 536 -7.43 -1.87 -20.02
CA LYS A 536 -8.78 -1.91 -20.62
C LYS A 536 -9.89 -1.79 -19.57
N TYR A 537 -9.72 -2.47 -18.44
CA TYR A 537 -10.72 -2.51 -17.36
C TYR A 537 -10.40 -1.58 -16.19
N LEU A 538 -9.45 -0.66 -16.34
CA LEU A 538 -9.07 0.36 -15.35
C LEU A 538 -8.67 -0.20 -13.98
N ILE A 539 -7.96 -1.33 -13.95
CA ILE A 539 -7.48 -2.00 -12.73
C ILE A 539 -6.05 -1.55 -12.42
N HIS A 540 -5.92 -0.37 -11.81
CA HIS A 540 -4.63 0.29 -11.59
C HIS A 540 -3.57 -0.59 -10.88
N ASN A 541 -3.95 -1.27 -9.79
CA ASN A 541 -3.00 -2.08 -9.02
C ASN A 541 -2.52 -3.33 -9.79
N LEU A 542 -3.39 -3.93 -10.61
CA LEU A 542 -3.02 -5.07 -11.44
C LEU A 542 -2.07 -4.64 -12.55
N ARG A 543 -2.28 -3.43 -13.11
CA ARG A 543 -1.41 -2.83 -14.12
C ARG A 543 0.02 -2.67 -13.59
N ILE A 544 0.18 -2.11 -12.38
CA ILE A 544 1.48 -1.96 -11.73
C ILE A 544 2.12 -3.32 -11.44
N LEU A 545 1.35 -4.27 -10.90
CA LEU A 545 1.84 -5.62 -10.60
C LEU A 545 2.34 -6.34 -11.88
N ALA A 546 1.60 -6.21 -12.98
CA ALA A 546 1.98 -6.80 -14.25
C ALA A 546 3.30 -6.26 -14.79
N LEU A 547 3.53 -4.95 -14.70
CA LEU A 547 4.81 -4.34 -15.07
C LEU A 547 5.96 -4.85 -14.19
N ARG A 548 5.74 -5.00 -12.89
CA ARG A 548 6.76 -5.53 -11.96
C ARG A 548 7.13 -6.97 -12.26
N HIS A 549 6.14 -7.83 -12.51
CA HIS A 549 6.40 -9.21 -12.88
C HIS A 549 7.15 -9.29 -14.21
N LEU A 550 6.73 -8.48 -15.19
CA LEU A 550 7.38 -8.40 -16.50
C LEU A 550 8.85 -7.95 -16.39
N HIS A 551 9.12 -6.89 -15.64
CA HIS A 551 10.48 -6.39 -15.37
C HIS A 551 11.33 -7.43 -14.65
N GLY A 552 10.78 -8.08 -13.63
CA GLY A 552 11.46 -9.18 -12.92
C GLY A 552 11.81 -10.35 -13.84
N CYS A 553 10.92 -10.74 -14.75
CA CYS A 553 11.21 -11.74 -15.77
C CYS A 553 12.33 -11.29 -16.71
N GLN A 554 12.30 -10.05 -17.18
CA GLN A 554 13.32 -9.46 -18.06
C GLN A 554 14.70 -9.40 -17.40
N GLN A 555 14.79 -9.04 -16.12
CA GLN A 555 16.06 -9.00 -15.39
C GLN A 555 16.71 -10.38 -15.23
N ASN A 556 15.90 -11.44 -15.20
CA ASN A 556 16.36 -12.81 -15.02
C ASN A 556 16.48 -13.59 -16.35
N LEU A 557 16.15 -12.96 -17.48
CA LEU A 557 16.26 -13.57 -18.80
C LEU A 557 17.68 -13.39 -19.35
N ALA A 558 18.39 -14.51 -19.53
CA ALA A 558 19.64 -14.52 -20.28
C ALA A 558 19.34 -14.71 -21.78
N LEU A 559 19.11 -13.60 -22.49
CA LEU A 559 18.62 -13.64 -23.87
C LEU A 559 19.59 -14.37 -24.80
N THR A 560 19.11 -15.38 -25.52
CA THR A 560 19.83 -16.06 -26.59
C THR A 560 19.15 -15.84 -27.94
N LYS A 561 19.81 -16.25 -29.04
CA LYS A 561 19.21 -16.21 -30.39
C LYS A 561 17.93 -17.02 -30.53
N ARG A 562 17.65 -17.96 -29.61
CA ARG A 562 16.42 -18.76 -29.66
C ARG A 562 15.22 -18.02 -29.06
N ASP A 563 15.49 -17.03 -28.22
CA ASP A 563 14.50 -16.31 -27.44
C ASP A 563 14.12 -14.97 -28.10
N THR A 564 14.80 -14.57 -29.18
CA THR A 564 14.57 -13.29 -29.87
C THR A 564 13.17 -13.22 -30.46
N GLY A 565 12.64 -14.32 -30.99
CA GLY A 565 11.27 -14.40 -31.50
C GLY A 565 10.22 -14.05 -30.45
N ASP A 566 10.39 -14.49 -29.20
CA ASP A 566 9.46 -14.18 -28.11
C ASP A 566 9.52 -12.69 -27.71
N ILE A 567 10.70 -12.05 -27.84
CA ILE A 567 10.84 -10.60 -27.62
C ILE A 567 10.19 -9.81 -28.77
N LEU A 568 10.27 -10.30 -30.00
CA LEU A 568 9.55 -9.70 -31.13
C LEU A 568 8.03 -9.86 -30.98
N GLU A 569 7.56 -11.01 -30.49
CA GLU A 569 6.13 -11.25 -30.22
C GLU A 569 5.57 -10.29 -29.15
N ILE A 570 6.29 -10.07 -28.05
CA ILE A 570 5.83 -9.10 -27.03
C ILE A 570 5.89 -7.65 -27.54
N LEU A 571 6.86 -7.30 -28.39
CA LEU A 571 6.90 -6.00 -29.05
C LEU A 571 5.69 -5.82 -29.97
N GLU A 572 5.42 -6.78 -30.84
CA GLU A 572 4.24 -6.77 -31.73
C GLU A 572 2.95 -6.65 -30.92
N PHE A 573 2.79 -7.49 -29.89
CA PHE A 573 1.62 -7.46 -29.02
C PHE A 573 1.45 -6.10 -28.34
N THR A 574 2.54 -5.53 -27.82
CA THR A 574 2.51 -4.23 -27.12
C THR A 574 2.02 -3.13 -28.06
N TYR A 575 2.59 -3.01 -29.25
CA TYR A 575 2.22 -1.95 -30.21
C TYR A 575 0.87 -2.18 -30.87
N THR A 576 0.41 -3.43 -30.96
CA THR A 576 -0.95 -3.76 -31.42
C THR A 576 -2.01 -3.33 -30.40
N ASN A 577 -1.72 -3.40 -29.10
CA ASN A 577 -2.72 -3.28 -28.03
C ASN A 577 -2.61 -2.00 -27.19
N THR A 578 -1.79 -1.03 -27.60
CA THR A 578 -1.63 0.26 -26.92
C THR A 578 -1.86 1.41 -27.91
N ASP A 579 -2.49 2.50 -27.46
CA ASP A 579 -2.95 3.60 -28.33
C ASP A 579 -1.79 4.43 -28.91
N ARG A 580 -1.87 4.73 -30.21
CA ARG A 580 -0.95 5.60 -30.96
C ARG A 580 -0.97 7.04 -30.46
N ALA A 581 -2.11 7.54 -29.95
CA ALA A 581 -2.23 8.92 -29.46
C ALA A 581 -1.55 9.16 -28.10
N GLN A 582 -1.14 8.09 -27.39
CA GLN A 582 -0.50 8.12 -26.08
C GLN A 582 0.89 7.47 -26.11
N SER A 583 1.51 7.33 -27.29
CA SER A 583 2.73 6.53 -27.53
C SER A 583 3.87 6.85 -26.55
N ASN A 584 4.08 8.14 -26.22
CA ASN A 584 5.17 8.57 -25.35
C ASN A 584 4.87 8.39 -23.85
N ASP A 585 3.65 8.02 -23.46
CA ASP A 585 3.25 7.93 -22.06
C ASP A 585 2.85 6.54 -21.55
N ASP A 586 2.75 5.52 -22.42
CA ASP A 586 2.39 4.16 -21.97
C ASP A 586 3.57 3.43 -21.29
N ASP A 587 3.34 2.95 -20.08
CA ASP A 587 4.37 2.33 -19.23
C ASP A 587 4.83 0.96 -19.74
N LEU A 588 3.96 0.21 -20.44
CA LEU A 588 4.34 -1.07 -21.05
C LEU A 588 5.25 -0.83 -22.26
N ARG A 589 4.92 0.12 -23.15
CA ARG A 589 5.83 0.52 -24.25
C ARG A 589 7.19 0.94 -23.71
N LYS A 590 7.22 1.86 -22.73
CA LYS A 590 8.46 2.33 -22.07
C LYS A 590 9.33 1.18 -21.58
N LEU A 591 8.72 0.22 -20.87
CA LEU A 591 9.44 -0.91 -20.29
C LEU A 591 10.01 -1.87 -21.35
N ILE A 592 9.18 -2.28 -22.32
CA ILE A 592 9.59 -3.23 -23.36
C ILE A 592 10.64 -2.62 -24.29
N VAL A 593 10.48 -1.35 -24.67
CA VAL A 593 11.47 -0.63 -25.51
C VAL A 593 12.80 -0.49 -24.78
N HIS A 594 12.80 -0.13 -23.49
CA HIS A 594 14.04 -0.03 -22.71
C HIS A 594 14.77 -1.39 -22.69
N TYR A 595 14.06 -2.48 -22.44
CA TYR A 595 14.65 -3.82 -22.50
C TYR A 595 15.21 -4.15 -23.89
N ALA A 596 14.44 -3.87 -24.96
CA ALA A 596 14.87 -4.14 -26.33
C ALA A 596 16.14 -3.36 -26.72
N VAL A 597 16.29 -2.12 -26.27
CA VAL A 597 17.52 -1.33 -26.51
C VAL A 597 18.71 -1.93 -25.76
N CYS A 598 18.52 -2.39 -24.51
CA CYS A 598 19.58 -3.09 -23.77
C CYS A 598 20.08 -4.34 -24.51
N GLU A 599 19.16 -5.06 -25.16
CA GLU A 599 19.44 -6.30 -25.89
C GLU A 599 19.63 -6.12 -27.42
N ALA A 600 19.77 -4.87 -27.88
CA ALA A 600 19.80 -4.54 -29.31
C ALA A 600 20.90 -5.27 -30.09
N LYS A 601 22.02 -5.62 -29.44
CA LYS A 601 23.13 -6.39 -30.06
C LYS A 601 22.71 -7.78 -30.52
N ILE A 602 21.78 -8.41 -29.80
CA ILE A 602 21.24 -9.73 -30.10
C ILE A 602 20.06 -9.61 -31.04
N LEU A 603 19.10 -8.72 -30.73
CA LEU A 603 17.88 -8.52 -31.51
C LEU A 603 18.14 -8.11 -32.96
N LYS A 604 19.15 -7.25 -33.23
CA LYS A 604 19.48 -6.82 -34.61
C LYS A 604 19.92 -7.94 -35.56
N ARG A 605 20.22 -9.13 -35.02
CA ARG A 605 20.62 -10.31 -35.79
C ARG A 605 19.43 -11.18 -36.16
N ASP A 606 18.26 -10.92 -35.59
CA ASP A 606 17.02 -11.59 -35.93
C ASP A 606 16.48 -11.02 -37.25
N PRO A 607 16.25 -11.86 -38.28
CA PRO A 607 15.77 -11.38 -39.58
C PRO A 607 14.37 -10.75 -39.51
N ASP A 608 13.54 -11.15 -38.54
CA ASP A 608 12.14 -10.74 -38.45
C ASP A 608 11.97 -9.36 -37.80
N LEU A 609 12.99 -8.88 -37.06
CA LEU A 609 12.99 -7.54 -36.49
C LEU A 609 12.76 -6.46 -37.56
N ARG A 610 13.33 -6.64 -38.75
CA ARG A 610 13.16 -5.68 -39.84
C ARG A 610 11.69 -5.56 -40.27
N GLY A 611 11.01 -6.70 -40.43
CA GLY A 611 9.59 -6.70 -40.79
C GLY A 611 8.74 -5.99 -39.74
N LEU A 612 9.04 -6.24 -38.46
CA LEU A 612 8.35 -5.61 -37.34
C LEU A 612 8.54 -4.07 -37.33
N LEU A 613 9.75 -3.58 -37.60
CA LEU A 613 10.03 -2.13 -37.69
C LEU A 613 9.36 -1.48 -38.90
N GLU A 614 9.23 -2.18 -40.02
CA GLU A 614 8.54 -1.70 -41.22
C GLU A 614 7.02 -1.62 -40.99
N GLU A 615 6.43 -2.56 -40.24
CA GLU A 615 5.00 -2.58 -39.90
C GLU A 615 4.64 -1.55 -38.82
N TYR A 616 5.47 -1.42 -37.78
CA TYR A 616 5.24 -0.53 -36.64
C TYR A 616 6.28 0.60 -36.62
N GLY A 617 6.12 1.59 -37.50
CA GLY A 617 7.07 2.72 -37.60
C GLY A 617 7.29 3.51 -36.29
N GLU A 618 6.30 3.53 -35.39
CA GLU A 618 6.43 4.11 -34.04
C GLU A 618 7.47 3.36 -33.18
N LEU A 619 7.56 2.04 -33.30
CA LEU A 619 8.57 1.24 -32.60
C LEU A 619 9.98 1.65 -33.02
N ALA A 620 10.17 1.93 -34.32
CA ALA A 620 11.46 2.43 -34.81
C ALA A 620 11.81 3.80 -34.20
N CYS A 621 10.83 4.70 -34.06
CA CYS A 621 11.03 5.98 -33.39
C CYS A 621 11.37 5.79 -31.91
N ASP A 622 10.61 4.98 -31.17
CA ASP A 622 10.80 4.77 -29.73
C ASP A 622 12.14 4.09 -29.42
N LEU A 623 12.57 3.12 -30.24
CA LEU A 623 13.90 2.52 -30.14
C LEU A 623 15.01 3.55 -30.40
N PHE A 624 14.84 4.42 -31.39
CA PHE A 624 15.82 5.44 -31.75
C PHE A 624 15.96 6.52 -30.67
N TYR A 625 14.86 7.00 -30.10
CA TYR A 625 14.91 8.01 -29.04
C TYR A 625 15.43 7.48 -27.69
N LYS A 626 15.41 6.15 -27.51
CA LYS A 626 15.90 5.50 -26.29
C LYS A 626 17.37 5.04 -26.37
N SER A 627 17.88 4.78 -27.58
CA SER A 627 19.27 4.33 -27.86
C SER A 627 20.29 5.46 -27.76
#